data_AF-A0A838D9P6-F1
#
_entry.id   AF-A0A838D9P6-F1
#
_cell.length_a   1.000
_cell.length_b   1.000
_cell.length_c   1.000
_cell.angle_alpha   90.00
_cell.angle_beta   90.00
_cell.angle_gamma   90.00
#
_symmetry.space_group_name_H-M   'P 1'
#
loop_
_entity.id
_entity.type
_entity.pdbx_description
1 polymer ?
#
loop_
_entity_poly.entity_id
_entity_poly.type
_entity_poly.pdbx_seq_one_letter_code
_entity_poly.pdbx_strand_id
1 'polypeptide(L)'
;MLIEDKIYYLRVVMAAIAGSILGAIVKPNSDQSNTIGLTILIGIIFYSISQIIATRMAGDLPKEKKKKIITIAIFGFIFMLFTFMVLTYTVLNQHIL
;
A
#
# COMPACT_ATOMS: atom_id res chain seq x y z
N MET A 1 6.59 10.10 -19.25
CA MET A 1 6.55 9.64 -17.86
C MET A 1 7.75 8.72 -17.62
N LEU A 2 8.61 9.04 -16.66
CA LEU A 2 9.78 8.23 -16.33
C LEU A 2 9.32 6.90 -15.69
N ILE A 3 10.17 5.87 -15.76
CA ILE A 3 9.87 4.56 -15.13
C ILE A 3 9.66 4.70 -13.63
N GLU A 4 10.38 5.63 -12.99
CA GLU A 4 10.26 5.95 -11.56
C GLU A 4 8.86 6.48 -11.24
N ASP A 5 8.32 7.39 -12.05
CA ASP A 5 6.96 7.91 -11.90
C ASP A 5 5.92 6.79 -12.02
N LYS A 6 6.08 5.90 -13.02
CA LYS A 6 5.16 4.76 -13.22
C LYS A 6 5.14 3.84 -12.00
N ILE A 7 6.30 3.57 -11.41
CA ILE A 7 6.43 2.74 -10.19
C ILE A 7 5.83 3.47 -8.98
N TYR A 8 6.02 4.79 -8.88
CA TYR A 8 5.38 5.61 -7.85
C TYR A 8 3.85 5.48 -7.91
N TYR A 9 3.25 5.72 -9.07
CA TYR A 9 1.80 5.61 -9.26
C TYR A 9 1.28 4.19 -9.00
N LEU A 10 1.99 3.16 -9.47
CA LEU A 10 1.66 1.76 -9.18
C LEU A 10 1.56 1.51 -7.66
N ARG A 11 2.57 1.95 -6.90
CA ARG A 11 2.62 1.77 -5.45
C ARG A 11 1.50 2.54 -4.75
N VAL A 12 1.26 3.78 -5.16
CA VAL A 12 0.16 4.62 -4.64
C VAL A 12 -1.20 3.97 -4.85
N VAL A 13 -1.47 3.46 -6.06
CA VAL A 13 -2.75 2.79 -6.38
C VAL A 13 -2.90 1.48 -5.61
N MET A 14 -1.84 0.66 -5.55
CA MET A 14 -1.86 -0.58 -4.77
C MET A 14 -2.09 -0.32 -3.28
N ALA A 15 -1.47 0.71 -2.73
CA ALA A 15 -1.67 1.12 -1.34
C ALA A 15 -3.10 1.61 -1.08
N ALA A 16 -3.69 2.39 -1.99
CA ALA A 16 -5.07 2.84 -1.87
C ALA A 16 -6.06 1.66 -1.85
N ILE A 17 -5.85 0.66 -2.72
CA ILE A 17 -6.66 -0.57 -2.74
C ILE A 17 -6.49 -1.35 -1.43
N ALA A 18 -5.25 -1.57 -1.00
CA ALA A 18 -4.94 -2.27 0.25
C ALA A 18 -5.56 -1.58 1.47
N GLY A 19 -5.41 -0.26 1.57
CA GLY A 19 -5.99 0.56 2.62
C GLY A 19 -7.51 0.49 2.62
N SER A 20 -8.15 0.55 1.46
CA SER A 20 -9.62 0.42 1.35
C SER A 20 -10.11 -0.93 1.86
N ILE A 21 -9.45 -2.02 1.46
CA ILE A 21 -9.75 -3.37 1.93
C ILE A 21 -9.59 -3.46 3.45
N LEU A 22 -8.49 -2.93 4.00
CA LEU A 22 -8.25 -2.89 5.44
C LEU A 22 -9.35 -2.12 6.18
N GLY A 23 -9.66 -0.90 5.73
CA GLY A 23 -10.69 -0.07 6.37
C GLY A 23 -12.08 -0.68 6.32
N ALA A 24 -12.37 -1.53 5.34
CA ALA A 24 -13.63 -2.28 5.25
C ALA A 24 -13.68 -3.54 6.13
N ILE A 25 -12.53 -4.16 6.39
CA ILE A 25 -12.44 -5.37 7.24
C ILE A 25 -12.41 -5.00 8.73
N VAL A 26 -11.78 -3.87 9.09
CA VAL A 26 -11.67 -3.41 10.48
C VAL A 26 -13.04 -2.96 10.98
N LYS A 27 -13.49 -3.60 12.07
CA LYS A 27 -14.77 -3.31 12.72
C LYS A 27 -14.59 -2.39 13.93
N PRO A 28 -15.63 -1.64 14.33
CA PRO A 28 -15.64 -0.94 15.61
C PRO A 28 -15.38 -1.94 16.74
N ASN A 29 -14.57 -1.55 17.73
CA ASN A 29 -14.15 -2.38 18.86
C ASN A 29 -13.32 -3.63 18.48
N SER A 30 -12.74 -3.67 17.28
CA SER A 30 -11.74 -4.70 16.94
C SER A 30 -10.55 -4.65 17.91
N ASP A 31 -10.03 -5.81 18.29
CA ASP A 31 -8.77 -5.90 19.04
C ASP A 31 -7.65 -5.18 18.27
N GLN A 32 -7.03 -4.19 18.95
CA GLN A 32 -5.97 -3.37 18.40
C GLN A 32 -4.78 -4.22 17.93
N SER A 33 -4.44 -5.28 18.65
CA SER A 33 -3.35 -6.20 18.29
C SER A 33 -3.64 -6.89 16.95
N ASN A 34 -4.88 -7.37 16.79
CA ASN A 34 -5.31 -8.02 15.56
C ASN A 34 -5.34 -7.04 14.37
N THR A 35 -5.81 -5.81 14.57
CA THR A 35 -5.84 -4.77 13.54
C THR A 35 -4.42 -4.38 13.08
N ILE A 36 -3.47 -4.25 14.01
CA ILE A 36 -2.07 -4.00 13.68
C ILE A 36 -1.49 -5.18 12.88
N GLY A 37 -1.71 -6.42 13.33
CA GLY A 37 -1.25 -7.62 12.65
C GLY A 37 -1.78 -7.74 11.22
N LEU A 38 -3.08 -7.52 11.03
CA LEU A 38 -3.73 -7.54 9.72
C LEU A 38 -3.20 -6.45 8.79
N THR A 39 -2.97 -5.25 9.33
CA THR A 39 -2.44 -4.10 8.58
C THR A 39 -1.03 -4.39 8.06
N ILE A 40 -0.16 -4.94 8.91
CA ILE A 40 1.20 -5.32 8.53
C ILE A 40 1.16 -6.43 7.46
N LEU A 41 0.33 -7.46 7.67
CA LEU A 41 0.21 -8.58 6.74
C LEU A 41 -0.26 -8.13 5.34
N ILE A 42 -1.37 -7.38 5.26
CA ILE A 42 -1.90 -6.88 3.99
C ILE A 42 -0.92 -5.90 3.35
N GLY A 43 -0.30 -5.02 4.13
CA GLY A 43 0.73 -4.09 3.65
C GLY A 43 1.89 -4.82 2.98
N ILE A 44 2.43 -5.87 3.61
CA ILE A 44 3.52 -6.69 3.04
C ILE A 44 3.08 -7.38 1.75
N ILE A 45 1.88 -7.97 1.72
CA ILE A 45 1.37 -8.68 0.55
C ILE A 45 1.26 -7.72 -0.66
N PHE A 46 0.56 -6.60 -0.49
CA PHE A 46 0.34 -5.64 -1.58
C PHE A 46 1.64 -4.95 -2.01
N TYR A 47 2.52 -4.65 -1.06
CA TYR A 47 3.83 -4.10 -1.37
C TYR A 47 4.66 -5.10 -2.18
N SER A 48 4.67 -6.38 -1.80
CA SER A 48 5.38 -7.44 -2.54
C SER A 48 4.85 -7.61 -3.96
N ILE A 49 3.52 -7.58 -4.14
CA ILE A 49 2.89 -7.60 -5.47
C ILE A 49 3.34 -6.39 -6.29
N SER A 50 3.29 -5.19 -5.70
CA SER A 50 3.74 -3.97 -6.38
C SER A 50 5.23 -4.05 -6.77
N GLN A 51 6.05 -4.68 -5.94
CA GLN A 51 7.48 -4.84 -6.18
C GLN A 51 7.78 -5.84 -7.30
N ILE A 52 7.03 -6.95 -7.39
CA ILE A 52 7.14 -7.91 -8.49
C ILE A 52 6.82 -7.22 -9.82
N ILE A 53 5.74 -6.44 -9.86
CA ILE A 53 5.34 -5.69 -11.07
C ILE A 53 6.40 -4.64 -11.42
N ALA A 54 6.86 -3.85 -10.44
CA ALA A 54 7.91 -2.84 -10.65
C ALA A 54 9.22 -3.45 -11.17
N THR A 55 9.60 -4.62 -10.65
CA THR A 55 10.79 -5.35 -11.12
C THR A 55 10.65 -5.79 -12.57
N ARG A 56 9.47 -6.25 -12.99
CA ARG A 56 9.19 -6.61 -14.39
C ARG A 56 9.22 -5.39 -15.31
N MET A 57 8.65 -4.26 -14.87
CA MET A 57 8.63 -3.02 -15.66
C MET A 57 10.02 -2.41 -15.89
N ALA A 58 10.98 -2.78 -15.05
CA ALA A 58 12.34 -2.26 -15.08
C ALA A 58 13.40 -3.30 -15.50
N GLY A 59 12.97 -4.35 -16.22
CA GLY A 59 13.82 -5.45 -16.66
C GLY A 59 15.09 -4.98 -17.38
N ASP A 60 14.99 -3.94 -18.19
CA ASP A 60 16.08 -3.44 -19.05
C ASP A 60 17.02 -2.44 -18.37
N LEU A 61 16.77 -2.07 -17.10
CA LEU A 61 17.59 -1.08 -16.41
C LEU A 61 18.93 -1.66 -15.90
N PRO A 62 19.99 -0.83 -15.86
CA PRO A 62 21.24 -1.19 -15.19
C PRO A 62 21.04 -1.58 -13.72
N LYS A 63 21.89 -2.48 -13.20
CA LYS A 63 21.79 -3.00 -11.82
C LYS A 63 21.73 -1.91 -10.75
N GLU A 64 22.45 -0.80 -10.94
CA GLU A 64 22.43 0.34 -10.02
C GLU A 64 21.06 1.00 -9.91
N LYS A 65 20.36 1.19 -11.04
CA LYS A 65 19.00 1.75 -11.06
C LYS A 65 17.97 0.77 -10.50
N LYS A 66 18.19 -0.55 -10.64
CA LYS A 66 17.32 -1.58 -10.07
C LYS A 66 17.27 -1.57 -8.53
N LYS A 67 18.37 -1.19 -7.86
CA LYS A 67 18.37 -1.05 -6.38
C LYS A 67 17.44 0.08 -5.92
N LYS A 68 17.41 1.19 -6.66
CA LYS A 68 16.56 2.35 -6.36
C LYS A 68 15.07 2.02 -6.46
N ILE A 69 14.69 1.07 -7.33
CA ILE A 69 13.30 0.63 -7.51
C ILE A 69 12.71 0.05 -6.22
N ILE A 70 13.53 -0.67 -5.44
CA ILE A 70 13.08 -1.24 -4.18
C ILE A 70 12.62 -0.13 -3.25
N THR A 71 13.37 0.98 -3.15
CA THR A 71 13.10 2.03 -2.16
C THR A 71 12.19 3.15 -2.66
N ILE A 72 12.02 3.31 -3.97
CA ILE A 72 11.17 4.34 -4.58
C ILE A 72 9.75 4.28 -4.04
N ALA A 73 9.23 5.38 -3.49
CA ALA A 73 7.84 5.47 -3.06
C ALA A 73 7.42 4.48 -1.95
N ILE A 74 8.35 3.92 -1.15
CA ILE A 74 7.99 3.17 0.07
C ILE A 74 7.12 4.04 0.99
N PHE A 75 7.58 5.26 1.26
CA PHE A 75 6.82 6.19 2.11
C PHE A 75 5.47 6.56 1.49
N GLY A 76 5.41 6.77 0.17
CA GLY A 76 4.15 7.01 -0.54
C GLY A 76 3.17 5.85 -0.41
N PHE A 77 3.66 4.61 -0.50
CA PHE A 77 2.86 3.41 -0.28
C PHE A 77 2.30 3.36 1.15
N ILE A 78 3.17 3.50 2.17
CA ILE A 78 2.75 3.42 3.57
C ILE A 78 1.74 4.51 3.90
N PHE A 79 2.02 5.75 3.48
CA PHE A 79 1.14 6.89 3.70
C PHE A 79 -0.24 6.65 3.07
N MET A 80 -0.28 6.28 1.79
CA MET A 80 -1.55 6.04 1.08
C MET A 80 -2.35 4.87 1.66
N LEU A 81 -1.67 3.82 2.13
CA LEU A 81 -2.30 2.68 2.78
C LEU A 81 -3.04 3.13 4.04
N PHE A 82 -2.39 3.90 4.92
CA PHE A 82 -3.03 4.41 6.12
C PHE A 82 -4.12 5.43 5.82
N THR A 83 -3.91 6.34 4.87
CA THR A 83 -4.92 7.32 4.46
C THR A 83 -6.21 6.61 4.01
N PHE A 84 -6.13 5.65 3.11
CA PHE A 84 -7.33 4.95 2.62
C PHE A 84 -7.95 4.02 3.67
N MET A 85 -7.14 3.43 4.55
CA MET A 85 -7.65 2.66 5.69
C MET A 85 -8.50 3.55 6.61
N VAL A 86 -7.98 4.70 7.04
CA VAL A 86 -8.70 5.63 7.92
C VAL A 86 -9.93 6.21 7.21
N LEU A 87 -9.81 6.63 5.95
CA LEU A 87 -10.95 7.17 5.20
C LEU A 87 -12.06 6.14 5.05
N THR A 88 -11.73 4.91 4.63
CA THR A 88 -12.74 3.86 4.42
C THR A 88 -13.37 3.44 5.73
N TYR A 89 -12.56 3.25 6.79
CA TYR A 89 -13.07 2.96 8.12
C TYR A 89 -14.03 4.05 8.61
N THR A 90 -13.66 5.32 8.43
CA THR A 90 -14.48 6.46 8.85
C THR A 90 -15.79 6.47 8.08
N VAL A 91 -15.75 6.39 6.74
CA VAL A 91 -16.95 6.43 5.89
C VAL A 91 -17.93 5.31 6.25
N LEU A 92 -17.43 4.10 6.55
CA LEU A 92 -18.26 2.95 6.86
C LEU A 92 -18.81 2.95 8.29
N ASN A 93 -18.12 3.59 9.24
CA ASN A 93 -18.47 3.52 10.66
C ASN A 93 -18.89 4.87 11.28
N GLN A 94 -18.88 5.98 10.52
CA GLN A 94 -19.26 7.31 11.01
C GLN A 94 -20.69 7.41 11.58
N HIS A 95 -21.60 6.52 11.17
CA HIS A 95 -22.97 6.47 11.68
C HIS A 95 -23.15 5.55 12.89
N ILE A 96 -22.08 4.85 13.31
CA ILE A 96 -22.09 3.90 14.43
C ILE A 96 -21.53 4.55 15.72
N LEU A 97 -20.93 5.74 15.61
CA LEU A 97 -20.48 6.60 16.70
C LEU A 97 -21.53 7.66 17.05
#